data_AF-A0A0N1BRL9-F1
#
_entry.id   AF-A0A0N1BRL9-F1
#
_cell.length_a   1.000
_cell.length_b   1.000
_cell.length_c   1.000
_cell.angle_alpha   90.00
_cell.angle_beta   90.00
_cell.angle_gamma   90.00
#
_symmetry.space_group_name_H-M   'P 1'
#
loop_
_entity.id
_entity.type
_entity.pdbx_description
1 polymer ?
#
loop_
_entity_poly.entity_id
_entity_poly.type
_entity_poly.pdbx_seq_one_letter_code
_entity_poly.pdbx_strand_id
1 'polypeptide(L)'
;MAPAQESKLRGVVYGRSLDFRPQPPDPDVLGSPLKLTDVEIVRLPQKGWRDHLRLFLQSSGLTSVPTVVRLRWQAHEVIDWLQSSLLSKGRGKRASVSHPLQMMSAIEFLMAMPGELEAERRIMHTLIGRALLEYRKRVSANRERPMSFTKEATTHFFAGFKEQQMLAKTSTPGEQFATVQRIYNSYYFFRAYYIFAIMAREPGDSGSKLFSKFMRACFFMSTIQDDGTVAPKPSYRQLPPKEHVVFLAKRDVALQSRLREDEALRSELQNMLRFFRPLRG
;
A
#
# COMPACT_ATOMS: atom_id res chain seq x y z
N MET A 1 26.68 -29.67 41.56
CA MET A 1 26.69 -28.35 40.89
C MET A 1 26.24 -28.56 39.46
N ALA A 2 25.06 -28.08 39.10
CA ALA A 2 24.55 -28.18 37.72
C ALA A 2 25.21 -27.10 36.84
N PRO A 3 25.57 -27.39 35.59
CA PRO A 3 26.11 -26.38 34.69
C PRO A 3 25.00 -25.39 34.31
N ALA A 4 25.35 -24.11 34.35
CA ALA A 4 24.48 -22.99 34.01
C ALA A 4 24.02 -23.12 32.56
N GLN A 5 22.70 -23.03 32.35
CA GLN A 5 22.11 -22.91 31.02
C GLN A 5 22.60 -21.62 30.38
N GLU A 6 23.38 -21.74 29.31
CA GLU A 6 23.67 -20.63 28.39
C GLU A 6 22.33 -20.09 27.86
N SER A 7 21.96 -18.90 28.34
CA SER A 7 20.86 -18.17 27.74
C SER A 7 21.25 -17.85 26.29
N LYS A 8 20.51 -18.40 25.33
CA LYS A 8 20.52 -17.95 23.94
C LYS A 8 20.10 -16.49 23.91
N LEU A 9 21.05 -15.56 24.06
CA LEU A 9 20.85 -14.16 23.77
C LEU A 9 20.46 -14.07 22.30
N ARG A 10 19.19 -13.78 22.04
CA ARG A 10 18.70 -13.40 20.71
C ARG A 10 19.54 -12.20 20.28
N GLY A 11 20.43 -12.42 19.31
CA GLY A 11 21.36 -11.40 18.85
C GLY A 11 20.60 -10.22 18.27
N VAL A 12 20.51 -9.14 19.05
CA VAL A 12 20.09 -7.83 18.56
C VAL A 12 21.30 -7.24 17.84
N VAL A 13 21.15 -6.89 16.56
CA VAL A 13 22.19 -6.13 15.86
C VAL A 13 22.06 -4.67 16.29
N TYR A 14 22.77 -4.29 17.35
CA TYR A 14 22.82 -2.91 17.84
C TYR A 14 23.22 -1.96 16.70
N GLY A 15 22.41 -0.91 16.47
CA GLY A 15 22.70 0.14 15.50
C GLY A 15 22.15 -0.08 14.08
N ARG A 16 21.40 -1.15 13.79
CA ARG A 16 20.68 -1.32 12.52
C ARG A 16 19.17 -1.38 12.77
N SER A 17 18.41 -0.59 12.01
CA SER A 17 16.96 -0.61 11.99
C SER A 17 16.48 -0.99 10.59
N LEU A 18 15.41 -1.77 10.50
CA LEU A 18 14.82 -2.12 9.22
C LEU A 18 14.34 -0.87 8.47
N ASP A 19 14.59 -0.85 7.17
CA ASP A 19 13.94 0.08 6.27
C ASP A 19 12.52 -0.40 5.94
N PHE A 20 11.53 0.27 6.54
CA PHE A 20 10.11 -0.02 6.33
C PHE A 20 9.51 0.65 5.08
N ARG A 21 10.28 1.47 4.36
CA ARG A 21 9.85 2.16 3.14
C ARG A 21 10.94 2.07 2.08
N PRO A 22 11.23 0.84 1.61
CA PRO A 22 12.26 0.64 0.61
C PRO A 22 11.94 1.44 -0.65
N GLN A 23 12.97 2.09 -1.20
CA GLN A 23 12.87 2.80 -2.47
C GLN A 23 12.57 1.82 -3.62
N PRO A 24 11.85 2.24 -4.66
CA PRO A 24 11.67 1.41 -5.85
C PRO A 24 13.03 0.93 -6.40
N PRO A 25 13.12 -0.29 -6.93
CA PRO A 25 14.32 -0.72 -7.63
C PRO A 25 14.65 0.24 -8.78
N ASP A 26 15.92 0.62 -8.93
CA ASP A 26 16.38 1.49 -10.02
C ASP A 26 15.85 1.10 -11.43
N PRO A 27 15.83 -0.18 -11.85
CA PRO A 27 15.29 -0.55 -13.16
C PRO A 27 13.77 -0.39 -13.30
N ASP A 28 13.04 -0.21 -12.20
CA ASP A 28 11.62 0.10 -12.19
C ASP A 28 11.37 1.62 -12.27
N VAL A 29 12.37 2.45 -11.97
CA VAL A 29 12.25 3.91 -12.00
C VAL A 29 12.34 4.42 -13.43
N LEU A 30 11.32 5.16 -13.87
CA LEU A 30 11.35 5.80 -15.19
C LEU A 30 12.40 6.92 -15.23
N GLY A 31 13.18 6.96 -16.30
CA GLY A 31 14.15 8.04 -16.55
C GLY A 31 13.51 9.42 -16.77
N SER A 32 12.22 9.47 -17.11
CA SER A 32 11.43 10.71 -17.16
C SER A 32 10.15 10.57 -16.34
N PRO A 33 9.67 11.66 -15.69
CA PRO A 33 8.44 11.60 -14.91
C PRO A 33 7.21 11.22 -15.74
N LEU A 34 6.27 10.53 -15.10
CA LEU A 34 4.94 10.26 -15.62
C LEU A 34 4.23 11.58 -15.93
N LYS A 35 3.69 11.66 -17.14
CA LYS A 35 2.84 12.75 -17.57
C LYS A 35 1.65 12.17 -18.33
N LEU A 36 0.45 12.56 -17.93
CA LEU A 36 -0.78 12.18 -18.62
C LEU A 36 -1.15 13.26 -19.61
N THR A 37 -1.47 12.85 -20.83
CA THR A 37 -1.86 13.75 -21.92
C THR A 37 -3.35 13.61 -22.27
N ASP A 38 -3.99 12.52 -21.84
CA ASP A 38 -5.36 12.14 -22.17
C ASP A 38 -6.37 12.45 -21.04
N VAL A 39 -5.98 13.25 -20.04
CA VAL A 39 -6.83 13.58 -18.88
C VAL A 39 -6.95 15.10 -18.72
N GLU A 40 -8.19 15.57 -18.62
CA GLU A 40 -8.49 16.97 -18.37
C GLU A 40 -8.33 17.36 -16.89
N ILE A 41 -8.02 18.64 -16.66
CA ILE A 41 -7.96 19.23 -15.32
C ILE A 41 -9.38 19.37 -14.78
N VAL A 42 -9.65 18.74 -13.64
CA VAL A 42 -10.90 18.96 -12.90
C VAL A 42 -10.76 20.23 -12.06
N ARG A 43 -11.73 21.14 -12.15
CA ARG A 43 -11.79 22.34 -11.31
C ARG A 43 -12.51 22.01 -10.01
N LEU A 44 -11.79 22.11 -8.90
CA LEU A 44 -12.35 21.90 -7.57
C LEU A 44 -12.86 23.21 -6.95
N PRO A 45 -13.89 23.14 -6.07
CA PRO A 45 -14.27 24.27 -5.23
C PRO A 45 -13.10 24.75 -4.38
N GLN A 46 -12.94 26.07 -4.28
CA GLN A 46 -11.91 26.68 -3.42
C GLN A 46 -12.45 26.91 -2.01
N LYS A 47 -11.57 26.77 -1.01
CA LYS A 47 -11.89 27.12 0.38
C LYS A 47 -12.28 28.60 0.45
N GLY A 48 -13.48 28.90 0.92
CA GLY A 48 -13.88 30.27 1.22
C GLY A 48 -13.18 30.78 2.49
N TRP A 49 -13.24 32.08 2.78
CA TRP A 49 -12.73 32.64 4.04
C TRP A 49 -13.37 31.97 5.28
N ARG A 50 -14.67 31.66 5.18
CA ARG A 50 -15.41 30.94 6.24
C ARG A 50 -14.86 29.54 6.50
N ASP A 51 -14.44 28.82 5.45
CA ASP A 51 -13.87 27.48 5.60
C ASP A 51 -12.48 27.54 6.23
N HIS A 52 -11.66 28.52 5.83
CA HIS A 52 -10.37 28.78 6.47
C HIS A 52 -10.53 29.09 7.96
N LEU A 53 -11.47 29.97 8.33
CA LEU A 53 -11.73 30.31 9.72
C LEU A 53 -12.21 29.09 10.52
N ARG A 54 -13.13 28.29 9.98
CA ARG A 54 -13.63 27.08 10.66
C ARG A 54 -12.54 26.03 10.88
N LEU A 55 -11.71 25.77 9.87
CA LEU A 55 -10.60 24.83 9.98
C LEU A 55 -9.53 25.33 10.96
N PHE A 56 -9.26 26.65 10.96
CA PHE A 56 -8.33 27.26 11.90
C PHE A 56 -8.82 27.16 13.35
N LEU A 57 -10.07 27.55 13.62
CA LEU A 57 -10.67 27.42 14.95
C LEU A 57 -10.71 25.95 15.40
N GLN A 58 -10.93 25.01 14.49
CA GLN A 58 -10.91 23.58 14.79
C GLN A 58 -9.52 23.08 15.15
N SER A 59 -8.49 23.52 14.42
CA SER A 59 -7.10 23.21 14.76
C SER A 59 -6.67 23.77 16.12
N SER A 60 -7.32 24.85 16.56
CA SER A 60 -7.11 25.49 17.87
C SER A 60 -7.98 24.88 18.99
N GLY A 61 -8.81 23.86 18.69
CA GLY A 61 -9.72 23.24 19.65
C GLY A 61 -10.96 24.05 20.01
N LEU A 62 -11.23 25.16 19.30
CA LEU A 62 -12.31 26.11 19.60
C LEU A 62 -13.64 25.77 18.90
N THR A 63 -13.64 24.85 17.94
CA THR A 63 -14.85 24.34 17.28
C THR A 63 -14.67 22.89 16.84
N SER A 64 -15.76 22.15 16.74
CA SER A 64 -15.78 20.88 16.02
C SER A 64 -16.14 21.14 14.54
N VAL A 65 -15.49 20.42 13.64
CA VAL A 65 -15.83 20.38 12.21
C VAL A 65 -16.13 18.93 11.88
N PRO A 66 -17.23 18.63 11.16
CA PRO A 66 -17.53 17.25 10.78
C PRO A 66 -16.35 16.61 10.03
N THR A 67 -15.98 15.39 10.40
CA THR A 67 -14.83 14.66 9.84
C THR A 67 -14.89 14.61 8.31
N VAL A 68 -16.08 14.45 7.73
CA VAL A 68 -16.29 14.43 6.27
C VAL A 68 -15.86 15.75 5.60
N VAL A 69 -16.11 16.90 6.23
CA VAL A 69 -15.70 18.21 5.68
C VAL A 69 -14.17 18.34 5.69
N ARG A 70 -13.51 17.89 6.77
CA ARG A 70 -12.05 17.84 6.86
C ARG A 70 -11.45 16.93 5.78
N LEU A 71 -12.00 15.72 5.64
CA LEU A 71 -11.57 14.75 4.64
C LEU A 71 -11.79 15.26 3.21
N ARG A 72 -12.88 15.99 2.94
CA ARG A 72 -13.11 16.62 1.63
C ARG A 72 -11.99 17.58 1.26
N TRP A 73 -11.61 18.45 2.20
CA TRP A 73 -10.54 19.40 1.95
C TRP A 73 -9.17 18.73 1.79
N GLN A 74 -8.90 17.67 2.54
CA GLN A 74 -7.72 16.83 2.32
C GLN A 74 -7.75 16.16 0.95
N ALA A 75 -8.91 15.66 0.51
CA ALA A 75 -9.08 15.07 -0.81
C ALA A 75 -8.79 16.09 -1.92
N HIS A 76 -9.25 17.34 -1.77
CA HIS A 76 -8.94 18.40 -2.72
C HIS A 76 -7.45 18.68 -2.81
N GLU A 77 -6.74 18.74 -1.67
CA GLU A 77 -5.28 18.92 -1.64
C GLU A 77 -4.53 17.77 -2.34
N VAL A 78 -4.98 16.53 -2.13
CA VAL A 78 -4.39 15.36 -2.79
C VAL A 78 -4.68 15.37 -4.29
N ILE A 79 -5.90 15.74 -4.71
CA ILE A 79 -6.27 15.86 -6.12
C ILE A 79 -5.45 16.96 -6.80
N ASP A 80 -5.31 18.13 -6.17
CA ASP A 80 -4.49 19.23 -6.69
C ASP A 80 -3.02 18.81 -6.84
N TRP A 81 -2.48 18.05 -5.88
CA TRP A 81 -1.14 17.48 -5.96
C TRP A 81 -1.01 16.47 -7.12
N LEU A 82 -1.97 15.55 -7.27
CA LEU A 82 -2.00 14.57 -8.36
C LEU A 82 -2.07 15.27 -9.72
N GLN A 83 -2.98 16.23 -9.88
CA GLN A 83 -3.13 16.99 -11.13
C GLN A 83 -1.84 17.76 -11.44
N SER A 84 -1.26 18.44 -10.44
CA SER A 84 -0.05 19.24 -10.65
C SER A 84 1.15 18.38 -11.02
N SER A 85 1.26 17.18 -10.43
CA SER A 85 2.37 16.26 -10.66
C SER A 85 2.22 15.46 -11.96
N LEU A 86 1.01 15.02 -12.30
CA LEU A 86 0.76 14.14 -13.46
C LEU A 86 0.35 14.90 -14.73
N LEU A 87 -0.35 16.04 -14.61
CA LEU A 87 -0.83 16.82 -15.75
C LEU A 87 0.03 18.06 -16.03
N SER A 88 0.99 18.38 -15.13
CA SER A 88 1.66 19.69 -15.09
C SER A 88 0.67 20.87 -14.98
N LYS A 89 -0.58 20.59 -14.57
CA LYS A 89 -1.70 21.54 -14.47
C LYS A 89 -2.30 21.43 -13.07
N GLY A 90 -2.63 22.55 -12.44
CA GLY A 90 -3.14 22.57 -11.06
C GLY A 90 -2.37 23.54 -10.19
N ARG A 91 -2.85 23.70 -8.95
CA ARG A 91 -2.32 24.68 -7.99
C ARG A 91 -1.46 24.07 -6.89
N GLY A 92 -1.39 22.73 -6.85
CA GLY A 92 -0.62 21.99 -5.85
C GLY A 92 0.89 22.04 -6.13
N LYS A 93 1.68 21.68 -5.11
CA LYS A 93 3.13 21.51 -5.26
C LYS A 93 3.40 20.38 -6.25
N ARG A 94 4.16 20.68 -7.31
CA ARG A 94 4.56 19.69 -8.31
C ARG A 94 5.61 18.74 -7.73
N ALA A 95 5.40 17.45 -7.88
CA ALA A 95 6.39 16.41 -7.62
C ALA A 95 6.66 15.63 -8.92
N SER A 96 7.93 15.28 -9.16
CA SER A 96 8.31 14.39 -10.25
C SER A 96 7.97 12.95 -9.88
N VAL A 97 6.87 12.43 -10.40
CA VAL A 97 6.46 11.03 -10.18
C VAL A 97 7.08 10.15 -11.27
N SER A 98 8.13 9.40 -10.94
CA SER A 98 8.79 8.43 -11.83
C SER A 98 8.43 6.97 -11.53
N HIS A 99 7.82 6.69 -10.37
CA HIS A 99 7.36 5.35 -9.99
C HIS A 99 6.04 5.41 -9.20
N PRO A 100 5.10 4.44 -9.39
CA PRO A 100 3.83 4.42 -8.67
C PRO A 100 3.91 4.42 -7.15
N LEU A 101 5.01 3.92 -6.56
CA LEU A 101 5.23 3.96 -5.11
C LEU A 101 5.20 5.38 -4.52
N GLN A 102 5.59 6.38 -5.31
CA GLN A 102 5.56 7.79 -4.88
C GLN A 102 4.13 8.32 -4.73
N MET A 103 3.13 7.61 -5.25
CA MET A 103 1.70 7.91 -5.10
C MET A 103 1.02 7.06 -4.00
N MET A 104 1.76 6.23 -3.25
CA MET A 104 1.15 5.32 -2.27
C MET A 104 0.32 6.02 -1.21
N SER A 105 0.74 7.18 -0.72
CA SER A 105 -0.03 7.96 0.25
C SER A 105 -1.40 8.39 -0.31
N ALA A 106 -1.45 8.80 -1.58
CA ALA A 106 -2.70 9.14 -2.26
C ALA A 106 -3.58 7.90 -2.50
N ILE A 107 -2.98 6.76 -2.82
CA ILE A 107 -3.68 5.48 -2.99
C ILE A 107 -4.27 5.01 -1.67
N GLU A 108 -3.50 5.02 -0.58
CA GLU A 108 -3.95 4.68 0.77
C GLU A 108 -5.08 5.59 1.23
N PHE A 109 -4.94 6.91 1.02
CA PHE A 109 -6.01 7.86 1.29
C PHE A 109 -7.29 7.53 0.52
N LEU A 110 -7.19 7.21 -0.78
CA LEU A 110 -8.34 6.81 -1.60
C LEU A 110 -9.02 5.53 -1.09
N MET A 111 -8.24 4.54 -0.64
CA MET A 111 -8.78 3.30 -0.05
C MET A 111 -9.51 3.56 1.28
N ALA A 112 -9.05 4.56 2.03
CA ALA A 112 -9.63 5.01 3.29
C ALA A 112 -10.89 5.89 3.14
N MET A 113 -11.13 6.49 1.97
CA MET A 113 -12.20 7.49 1.85
C MET A 113 -13.59 6.89 2.09
N PRO A 114 -14.48 7.63 2.78
CA PRO A 114 -15.85 7.20 3.04
C PRO A 114 -16.77 7.47 1.82
N GLY A 115 -18.00 6.96 1.85
CA GLY A 115 -18.91 6.99 0.69
C GLY A 115 -19.39 8.39 0.30
N GLU A 116 -19.38 9.33 1.24
CA GLU A 116 -19.80 10.71 1.08
C GLU A 116 -18.85 11.54 0.20
N LEU A 117 -17.65 11.03 -0.07
CA LEU A 117 -16.63 11.65 -0.92
C LEU A 117 -16.48 10.93 -2.28
N GLU A 118 -17.58 10.36 -2.80
CA GLU A 118 -17.53 9.56 -4.03
C GLU A 118 -17.15 10.37 -5.27
N ALA A 119 -17.47 11.67 -5.31
CA ALA A 119 -17.04 12.54 -6.41
C ALA A 119 -15.51 12.67 -6.45
N GLU A 120 -14.91 13.00 -5.31
CA GLU A 120 -13.48 13.12 -5.10
C GLU A 120 -12.79 11.76 -5.33
N ARG A 121 -13.40 10.66 -4.87
CA ARG A 121 -12.93 9.28 -5.10
C ARG A 121 -12.79 8.97 -6.57
N ARG A 122 -13.79 9.32 -7.39
CA ARG A 122 -13.77 9.07 -8.84
C ARG A 122 -12.68 9.85 -9.55
N ILE A 123 -12.45 11.11 -9.15
CA ILE A 123 -11.37 11.94 -9.71
C ILE A 123 -10.01 11.31 -9.41
N MET A 124 -9.74 11.01 -8.13
CA MET A 124 -8.50 10.36 -7.71
C MET A 124 -8.29 9.01 -8.38
N HIS A 125 -9.35 8.18 -8.47
CA HIS A 125 -9.28 6.87 -9.12
C HIS A 125 -8.94 6.99 -10.61
N THR A 126 -9.46 8.01 -11.30
CA THR A 126 -9.15 8.26 -12.71
C THR A 126 -7.68 8.67 -12.88
N LEU A 127 -7.20 9.64 -12.10
CA LEU A 127 -5.82 10.12 -12.18
C LEU A 127 -4.82 8.99 -11.86
N ILE A 128 -5.03 8.27 -10.76
CA ILE A 128 -4.17 7.16 -10.35
C ILE A 128 -4.24 6.02 -11.37
N GLY A 129 -5.44 5.60 -11.78
CA GLY A 129 -5.60 4.51 -12.75
C GLY A 129 -4.91 4.81 -14.09
N ARG A 130 -5.05 6.03 -14.60
CA ARG A 130 -4.38 6.47 -15.83
C ARG A 130 -2.86 6.53 -15.66
N ALA A 131 -2.36 7.02 -14.52
CA ALA A 131 -0.93 7.03 -14.21
C ALA A 131 -0.34 5.62 -14.16
N LEU A 132 -1.06 4.65 -13.57
CA LEU A 132 -0.63 3.25 -13.54
C LEU A 132 -0.58 2.62 -14.93
N LEU A 133 -1.58 2.90 -15.78
CA LEU A 133 -1.60 2.42 -17.17
C LEU A 133 -0.46 3.00 -18.01
N GLU A 134 -0.19 4.30 -17.87
CA GLU A 134 0.92 4.98 -18.57
C GLU A 134 2.28 4.47 -18.07
N TYR A 135 2.44 4.28 -16.76
CA TYR A 135 3.64 3.66 -16.18
C TYR A 135 3.88 2.28 -16.78
N ARG A 136 2.86 1.41 -16.77
CA ARG A 136 2.96 0.07 -17.33
C ARG A 136 3.34 0.11 -18.81
N LYS A 137 2.75 1.02 -19.59
CA LYS A 137 3.07 1.21 -21.01
C LYS A 137 4.55 1.56 -21.20
N ARG A 138 5.07 2.55 -20.46
CA ARG A 138 6.47 3.00 -20.57
C ARG A 138 7.47 1.93 -20.12
N VAL A 139 7.20 1.28 -19.00
CA VAL A 139 8.06 0.19 -18.51
C VAL A 139 8.05 -0.98 -19.49
N SER A 140 6.89 -1.34 -20.04
CA SER A 140 6.78 -2.42 -21.04
C SER A 140 7.56 -2.10 -22.32
N ALA A 141 7.61 -0.83 -22.73
CA ALA A 141 8.38 -0.43 -23.92
C ALA A 141 9.90 -0.60 -23.75
N ASN A 142 10.38 -0.58 -22.50
CA ASN A 142 11.80 -0.74 -22.16
C ASN A 142 12.16 -2.19 -21.76
N ARG A 143 11.20 -3.13 -21.83
CA ARG A 143 11.39 -4.55 -21.46
C ARG A 143 11.07 -5.44 -22.65
N GLU A 144 11.72 -6.61 -22.68
CA GLU A 144 11.40 -7.66 -23.67
C GLU A 144 9.99 -8.23 -23.50
N ARG A 145 9.45 -8.18 -22.28
CA ARG A 145 8.13 -8.72 -21.94
C ARG A 145 7.22 -7.63 -21.40
N PRO A 146 5.92 -7.60 -21.79
CA PRO A 146 4.96 -6.69 -21.23
C PRO A 146 4.90 -6.81 -19.70
N MET A 147 4.95 -5.66 -19.03
CA MET A 147 4.82 -5.58 -17.58
C MET A 147 3.36 -5.79 -17.18
N SER A 148 3.15 -6.59 -16.13
CA SER A 148 1.85 -6.76 -15.49
C SER A 148 2.05 -6.68 -13.98
N PHE A 149 1.26 -5.84 -13.33
CA PHE A 149 1.30 -5.69 -11.88
C PHE A 149 0.98 -7.00 -11.15
N THR A 150 0.04 -7.79 -11.67
CA THR A 150 -0.28 -9.14 -11.14
C THR A 150 0.93 -10.07 -11.19
N LYS A 151 1.69 -10.04 -12.29
CA LYS A 151 2.89 -10.88 -12.44
C LYS A 151 4.01 -10.42 -11.52
N GLU A 152 4.28 -9.11 -11.46
CA GLU A 152 5.29 -8.56 -10.55
C GLU A 152 4.95 -8.85 -9.08
N ALA A 153 3.69 -8.67 -8.70
CA ALA A 153 3.20 -9.04 -7.37
C ALA A 153 3.49 -10.52 -7.06
N THR A 154 3.17 -11.41 -8.00
CA THR A 154 3.40 -12.85 -7.83
C THR A 154 4.89 -13.18 -7.68
N THR A 155 5.76 -12.58 -8.50
CA THR A 155 7.22 -12.74 -8.43
C THR A 155 7.76 -12.33 -7.07
N HIS A 156 7.39 -11.13 -6.60
CA HIS A 156 7.81 -10.61 -5.31
C HIS A 156 7.30 -11.45 -4.14
N PHE A 157 6.05 -11.93 -4.20
CA PHE A 157 5.54 -12.83 -3.16
C PHE A 157 6.37 -14.10 -3.06
N PHE A 158 6.67 -14.76 -4.18
CA PHE A 158 7.43 -16.01 -4.17
C PHE A 158 8.89 -15.80 -3.79
N ALA A 159 9.50 -14.67 -4.15
CA ALA A 159 10.83 -14.31 -3.69
C ALA A 159 10.89 -14.20 -2.15
N GLY A 160 9.96 -13.45 -1.55
CA GLY A 160 9.85 -13.33 -0.10
C GLY A 160 9.51 -14.65 0.59
N PHE A 161 8.62 -15.45 -0.02
CA PHE A 161 8.21 -16.74 0.52
C PHE A 161 9.35 -17.76 0.53
N LYS A 162 10.17 -17.81 -0.53
CA LYS A 162 11.35 -18.68 -0.60
C LYS A 162 12.36 -18.33 0.49
N GLU A 163 12.65 -17.05 0.67
CA GLU A 163 13.56 -16.57 1.73
C GLU A 163 12.98 -16.85 3.13
N GLN A 164 11.67 -16.68 3.32
CA GLN A 164 10.98 -17.01 4.56
C GLN A 164 11.14 -18.50 4.94
N GLN A 165 11.10 -19.43 3.98
CA GLN A 165 11.32 -20.86 4.24
C GLN A 165 12.77 -21.16 4.68
N MET A 166 13.72 -20.34 4.25
CA MET A 166 15.14 -20.48 4.58
C MET A 166 15.52 -19.77 5.89
N LEU A 167 14.67 -18.88 6.40
CA LEU A 167 14.94 -18.09 7.62
C LEU A 167 15.27 -18.97 8.83
N ALA A 168 14.59 -20.12 8.98
CA ALA A 168 14.84 -21.06 10.07
C ALA A 168 16.23 -21.72 10.03
N LYS A 169 16.93 -21.65 8.89
CA LYS A 169 18.26 -22.23 8.67
C LYS A 169 19.39 -21.20 8.86
N THR A 170 19.07 -19.93 9.11
CA THR A 170 20.06 -18.87 9.28
C THR A 170 20.48 -18.81 10.74
N SER A 171 21.78 -18.98 11.02
CA SER A 171 22.32 -19.09 12.38
C SER A 171 22.98 -17.81 12.88
N THR A 172 23.39 -16.90 11.98
CA THR A 172 24.08 -15.66 12.37
C THR A 172 23.13 -14.46 12.43
N PRO A 173 23.20 -13.60 13.46
CA PRO A 173 22.31 -12.45 13.60
C PRO A 173 22.38 -11.44 12.44
N GLY A 174 23.57 -11.22 11.88
CA GLY A 174 23.77 -10.30 10.75
C GLY A 174 23.13 -10.79 9.46
N GLU A 175 23.27 -12.07 9.14
CA GLU A 175 22.58 -12.69 8.00
C GLU A 175 21.08 -12.77 8.22
N GLN A 176 20.64 -13.00 9.46
CA GLN A 176 19.23 -13.00 9.82
C GLN A 176 18.61 -11.63 9.56
N PHE A 177 19.25 -10.54 10.02
CA PHE A 177 18.79 -9.17 9.77
C PHE A 177 18.67 -8.88 8.26
N ALA A 178 19.72 -9.17 7.49
CA ALA A 178 19.73 -8.95 6.04
C ALA A 178 18.64 -9.77 5.32
N THR A 179 18.44 -11.02 5.75
CA THR A 179 17.40 -11.90 5.21
C THR A 179 16.00 -11.37 5.53
N VAL A 180 15.77 -10.91 6.77
CA VAL A 180 14.50 -10.29 7.17
C VAL A 180 14.23 -9.01 6.38
N GLN A 181 15.23 -8.16 6.15
CA GLN A 181 15.10 -7.00 5.27
C GLN A 181 14.71 -7.40 3.83
N ARG A 182 15.35 -8.43 3.25
CA ARG A 182 14.99 -8.93 1.91
C ARG A 182 13.56 -9.47 1.85
N ILE A 183 13.12 -10.21 2.87
CA ILE A 183 11.73 -10.70 2.96
C ILE A 183 10.77 -9.52 3.08
N TYR A 184 11.08 -8.55 3.95
CA TYR A 184 10.26 -7.35 4.12
C TYR A 184 10.10 -6.59 2.81
N ASN A 185 11.20 -6.32 2.10
CA ASN A 185 11.18 -5.63 0.80
C ASN A 185 10.33 -6.40 -0.21
N SER A 186 10.52 -7.72 -0.31
CA SER A 186 9.75 -8.56 -1.22
C SER A 186 8.25 -8.48 -0.92
N TYR A 187 7.85 -8.57 0.34
CA TYR A 187 6.44 -8.46 0.71
C TYR A 187 5.89 -7.03 0.62
N TYR A 188 6.72 -6.01 0.82
CA TYR A 188 6.37 -4.61 0.59
C TYR A 188 6.03 -4.37 -0.89
N PHE A 189 6.93 -4.74 -1.81
CA PHE A 189 6.69 -4.60 -3.25
C PHE A 189 5.54 -5.47 -3.73
N PHE A 190 5.41 -6.70 -3.22
CA PHE A 190 4.23 -7.52 -3.49
C PHE A 190 2.92 -6.81 -3.13
N ARG A 191 2.82 -6.24 -1.91
CA ARG A 191 1.63 -5.49 -1.48
C ARG A 191 1.36 -4.30 -2.39
N ALA A 192 2.39 -3.52 -2.73
CA ALA A 192 2.27 -2.36 -3.60
C ALA A 192 1.77 -2.77 -5.00
N TYR A 193 2.42 -3.76 -5.63
CA TYR A 193 2.03 -4.26 -6.95
C TYR A 193 0.65 -4.90 -6.96
N TYR A 194 0.25 -5.60 -5.89
CA TYR A 194 -1.12 -6.09 -5.76
C TYR A 194 -2.14 -4.94 -5.72
N ILE A 195 -1.87 -3.89 -4.95
CA ILE A 195 -2.72 -2.70 -4.90
C ILE A 195 -2.77 -2.03 -6.29
N PHE A 196 -1.63 -1.90 -6.98
CA PHE A 196 -1.58 -1.33 -8.33
C PHE A 196 -2.38 -2.15 -9.34
N ALA A 197 -2.33 -3.48 -9.27
CA ALA A 197 -3.13 -4.36 -10.13
C ALA A 197 -4.64 -4.10 -9.95
N ILE A 198 -5.09 -3.99 -8.70
CA ILE A 198 -6.49 -3.69 -8.36
C ILE A 198 -6.89 -2.29 -8.85
N MET A 199 -6.03 -1.28 -8.63
CA MET A 199 -6.30 0.10 -9.03
C MET A 199 -6.32 0.29 -10.56
N ALA A 200 -5.43 -0.41 -11.28
CA ALA A 200 -5.38 -0.44 -12.73
C ALA A 200 -6.46 -1.35 -13.36
N ARG A 201 -7.23 -2.07 -12.53
CA ARG A 201 -8.23 -3.06 -12.96
C ARG A 201 -7.64 -4.11 -13.91
N GLU A 202 -6.45 -4.60 -13.60
CA GLU A 202 -5.88 -5.71 -14.37
C GLU A 202 -6.80 -6.94 -14.25
N PRO A 203 -6.98 -7.70 -15.35
CA PRO A 203 -7.72 -8.95 -15.27
C PRO A 203 -7.02 -9.86 -14.26
N GLY A 204 -7.80 -10.40 -13.32
CA GLY A 204 -7.29 -11.38 -12.37
C GLY A 204 -6.87 -12.64 -13.13
N ASP A 205 -5.67 -13.13 -12.86
CA ASP A 205 -5.27 -14.45 -13.33
C ASP A 205 -6.08 -15.49 -12.53
N SER A 206 -6.89 -16.31 -13.22
CA SER A 206 -7.98 -17.12 -12.65
C SER A 206 -7.53 -18.23 -11.68
N GLY A 207 -6.22 -18.42 -11.50
CA GLY A 207 -5.63 -19.27 -10.45
C GLY A 207 -4.90 -18.51 -9.34
N SER A 208 -4.70 -17.20 -9.50
CA SER A 208 -3.85 -16.42 -8.60
C SER A 208 -4.62 -16.05 -7.32
N LYS A 209 -4.37 -16.79 -6.23
CA LYS A 209 -4.90 -16.50 -4.89
C LYS A 209 -4.21 -15.26 -4.26
N LEU A 210 -4.13 -14.15 -5.00
CA LEU A 210 -3.37 -12.95 -4.62
C LEU A 210 -3.90 -12.33 -3.33
N PHE A 211 -5.21 -12.26 -3.14
CA PHE A 211 -5.77 -11.77 -1.88
C PHE A 211 -5.32 -12.62 -0.67
N SER A 212 -5.38 -13.95 -0.77
CA SER A 212 -4.89 -14.83 0.31
C SER A 212 -3.39 -14.65 0.56
N LYS A 213 -2.59 -14.50 -0.50
CA LYS A 213 -1.16 -14.17 -0.42
C LYS A 213 -0.93 -12.80 0.24
N PHE A 214 -1.76 -11.81 -0.07
CA PHE A 214 -1.74 -10.46 0.50
C PHE A 214 -1.96 -10.51 2.01
N MET A 215 -2.97 -11.27 2.46
CA MET A 215 -3.23 -11.47 3.89
C MET A 215 -2.03 -12.13 4.57
N ARG A 216 -1.48 -13.20 3.98
CA ARG A 216 -0.29 -13.89 4.52
C ARG A 216 0.91 -12.95 4.65
N ALA A 217 1.19 -12.17 3.62
CA ALA A 217 2.29 -11.20 3.63
C ALA A 217 2.07 -10.13 4.71
N CYS A 218 0.86 -9.58 4.84
CA CYS A 218 0.54 -8.60 5.87
C CYS A 218 0.74 -9.16 7.29
N PHE A 219 0.25 -10.37 7.57
CA PHE A 219 0.43 -11.00 8.87
C PHE A 219 1.91 -11.28 9.17
N PHE A 220 2.68 -11.80 8.21
CA PHE A 220 4.11 -12.02 8.42
C PHE A 220 4.86 -10.71 8.61
N MET A 221 4.61 -9.68 7.79
CA MET A 221 5.26 -8.37 7.98
C MET A 221 4.95 -7.79 9.35
N SER A 222 3.75 -8.02 9.90
CA SER A 222 3.39 -7.58 11.25
C SER A 222 4.06 -8.34 12.39
N THR A 223 4.77 -9.45 12.10
CA THR A 223 5.63 -10.12 13.10
C THR A 223 7.06 -9.59 13.12
N ILE A 224 7.46 -8.82 12.11
CA ILE A 224 8.82 -8.30 12.00
C ILE A 224 8.99 -7.10 12.93
N GLN A 225 10.04 -7.13 13.74
CA GLN A 225 10.42 -6.04 14.64
C GLN A 225 11.52 -5.18 14.02
N ASP A 226 11.68 -3.95 14.51
CA ASP A 226 12.62 -2.95 14.00
C ASP A 226 14.09 -3.43 14.02
N ASP A 227 14.42 -4.31 14.96
CA ASP A 227 15.74 -4.91 15.12
C ASP A 227 16.01 -6.10 14.17
N GLY A 228 15.08 -6.40 13.26
CA GLY A 228 15.18 -7.52 12.32
C GLY A 228 14.79 -8.88 12.91
N THR A 229 14.25 -8.93 14.14
CA THR A 229 13.74 -10.18 14.72
C THR A 229 12.30 -10.47 14.31
N VAL A 230 11.88 -11.73 14.43
CA VAL A 230 10.51 -12.17 14.11
C VAL A 230 9.80 -12.60 15.39
N ALA A 231 8.73 -11.87 15.74
CA ALA A 231 7.87 -12.16 16.86
C ALA A 231 7.01 -13.41 16.61
N PRO A 232 6.65 -14.19 17.65
CA PRO A 232 5.77 -15.34 17.51
C PRO A 232 4.31 -14.95 17.24
N LYS A 233 3.92 -13.69 17.50
CA LYS A 233 2.56 -13.18 17.32
C LYS A 233 2.60 -11.88 16.49
N PRO A 234 1.60 -11.66 15.62
CA PRO A 234 1.52 -10.45 14.82
C PRO A 234 1.19 -9.22 15.67
N SER A 235 1.81 -8.09 15.34
CA SER A 235 1.46 -6.77 15.84
C SER A 235 0.27 -6.22 15.05
N TYR A 236 -0.92 -6.27 15.63
CA TYR A 236 -2.14 -5.75 15.00
C TYR A 236 -2.09 -4.24 14.68
N ARG A 237 -1.11 -3.50 15.23
CA ARG A 237 -0.88 -2.09 14.89
C ARG A 237 -0.16 -1.90 13.56
N GLN A 238 0.62 -2.89 13.13
CA GLN A 238 1.36 -2.87 11.87
C GLN A 238 0.55 -3.46 10.69
N LEU A 239 -0.59 -4.09 10.97
CA LEU A 239 -1.52 -4.52 9.92
C LEU A 239 -2.11 -3.31 9.19
N PRO A 240 -2.43 -3.44 7.89
CA PRO A 240 -3.14 -2.40 7.17
C PRO A 240 -4.50 -2.10 7.83
N PRO A 241 -5.04 -0.88 7.68
CA PRO A 241 -6.38 -0.58 8.17
C PRO A 241 -7.45 -1.47 7.53
N LYS A 242 -8.51 -1.77 8.29
CA LYS A 242 -9.61 -2.65 7.86
C LYS A 242 -10.27 -2.14 6.58
N GLU A 243 -10.44 -0.83 6.46
CA GLU A 243 -11.04 -0.16 5.31
C GLU A 243 -10.24 -0.43 4.03
N HIS A 244 -8.91 -0.47 4.12
CA HIS A 244 -8.06 -0.79 2.97
C HIS A 244 -8.25 -2.23 2.53
N VAL A 245 -8.28 -3.17 3.48
CA VAL A 245 -8.49 -4.60 3.19
C VAL A 245 -9.87 -4.83 2.58
N VAL A 246 -10.91 -4.20 3.12
CA VAL A 246 -12.28 -4.27 2.57
C VAL A 246 -12.35 -3.64 1.18
N PHE A 247 -11.67 -2.52 0.95
CA PHE A 247 -11.59 -1.87 -0.35
C PHE A 247 -11.00 -2.82 -1.41
N LEU A 248 -9.88 -3.49 -1.08
CA LEU A 248 -9.21 -4.44 -1.96
C LEU A 248 -10.09 -5.68 -2.20
N ALA A 249 -10.64 -6.27 -1.13
CA ALA A 249 -11.49 -7.45 -1.22
C ALA A 249 -12.69 -7.22 -2.15
N LYS A 250 -13.34 -6.04 -2.07
CA LYS A 250 -14.48 -5.67 -2.92
C LYS A 250 -14.13 -5.49 -4.40
N ARG A 251 -12.88 -5.17 -4.72
CA ARG A 251 -12.42 -4.86 -6.08
C ARG A 251 -11.64 -6.00 -6.73
N ASP A 252 -11.20 -6.98 -5.96
CA ASP A 252 -10.57 -8.19 -6.48
C ASP A 252 -11.63 -9.10 -7.12
N VAL A 253 -11.72 -9.07 -8.44
CA VAL A 253 -12.71 -9.84 -9.22
C VAL A 253 -12.56 -11.35 -9.00
N ALA A 254 -11.33 -11.85 -8.91
CA ALA A 254 -11.05 -13.27 -8.71
C ALA A 254 -11.42 -13.74 -7.29
N LEU A 255 -11.27 -12.87 -6.28
CA LEU A 255 -11.82 -13.14 -4.95
C LEU A 255 -13.35 -13.10 -4.96
N GLN A 256 -13.95 -12.09 -5.60
CA GLN A 256 -15.39 -11.90 -5.62
C GLN A 256 -16.13 -13.06 -6.30
N SER A 257 -15.59 -13.63 -7.39
CA SER A 257 -16.17 -14.81 -8.02
C SER A 257 -16.18 -16.00 -7.04
N ARG A 258 -15.05 -16.28 -6.40
CA ARG A 258 -14.94 -17.39 -5.42
C ARG A 258 -15.84 -17.19 -4.20
N LEU A 259 -15.95 -15.98 -3.68
CA LEU A 259 -16.82 -15.68 -2.53
C LEU A 259 -18.31 -15.88 -2.83
N ARG A 260 -18.74 -15.84 -4.09
CA ARG A 260 -20.12 -16.14 -4.48
C ARG A 260 -20.42 -17.63 -4.40
N GLU A 261 -19.42 -18.46 -4.69
CA GLU A 261 -19.54 -19.92 -4.77
C GLU A 261 -19.21 -20.61 -3.43
N ASP A 262 -18.34 -20.01 -2.61
CA ASP A 262 -17.78 -20.63 -1.40
C ASP A 262 -18.18 -19.86 -0.13
N GLU A 263 -19.18 -20.38 0.58
CA GLU A 263 -19.68 -19.82 1.84
C GLU A 263 -18.66 -19.96 2.99
N ALA A 264 -17.88 -21.05 3.01
CA ALA A 264 -16.86 -21.27 4.03
C ALA A 264 -15.75 -20.23 3.91
N LEU A 265 -15.28 -19.94 2.69
CA LEU A 265 -14.31 -18.88 2.42
C LEU A 265 -14.85 -17.50 2.83
N ARG A 266 -16.15 -17.25 2.66
CA ARG A 266 -16.79 -16.01 3.09
C ARG A 266 -16.76 -15.86 4.61
N SER A 267 -17.10 -16.92 5.35
CA SER A 267 -17.02 -16.95 6.82
C SER A 267 -15.57 -16.77 7.30
N GLU A 268 -14.61 -17.46 6.67
CA GLU A 268 -13.19 -17.32 6.97
C GLU A 268 -12.71 -15.88 6.78
N LEU A 269 -13.07 -15.24 5.66
CA LEU A 269 -12.74 -13.85 5.39
C LEU A 269 -13.33 -12.91 6.45
N GLN A 270 -14.60 -13.09 6.82
CA GLN A 270 -15.23 -12.28 7.87
C GLN A 270 -14.53 -12.44 9.22
N ASN A 271 -14.12 -13.66 9.57
CA ASN A 271 -13.36 -13.92 10.79
C ASN A 271 -11.97 -13.28 10.75
N MET A 272 -11.27 -13.38 9.62
CA MET A 272 -9.97 -12.74 9.43
C MET A 272 -10.04 -11.21 9.53
N LEU A 273 -11.11 -10.59 9.00
CA LEU A 273 -11.30 -9.14 9.05
C LEU A 273 -11.43 -8.57 10.48
N ARG A 274 -11.65 -9.41 11.50
CA ARG A 274 -11.69 -9.00 12.91
C ARG A 274 -10.31 -8.61 13.46
N PHE A 275 -9.23 -9.09 12.86
CA PHE A 275 -7.86 -8.77 13.30
C PHE A 275 -7.38 -7.39 12.82
N PHE A 276 -8.07 -6.80 11.84
CA PHE A 276 -7.73 -5.51 11.27
C PHE A 276 -8.45 -4.39 12.02
N ARG A 277 -7.71 -3.35 12.38
CA ARG A 277 -8.26 -2.20 13.11
C ARG A 277 -8.90 -1.22 12.13
N PRO A 278 -10.05 -0.62 12.49
CA PRO A 278 -10.60 0.48 11.71
C PRO A 278 -9.66 1.68 11.76
N LEU A 279 -9.71 2.51 10.73
CA LEU A 279 -9.15 3.86 10.76
C LEU A 279 -9.81 4.63 11.91
N ARG A 280 -9.01 5.26 12.75
CA ARG A 280 -9.53 6.16 13.79
C ARG A 280 -10.08 7.41 13.10
N GLY A 281 -11.37 7.72 13.33
CA GLY A 281 -12.02 8.95 12.87
C GLY A 281 -11.58 10.19 13.63
#